data_AF-A0A7S3CGM2-F1
#
_entry.id   AF-A0A7S3CGM2-F1
#
_cell.length_a   1.000
_cell.length_b   1.000
_cell.length_c   1.000
_cell.angle_alpha   90.00
_cell.angle_beta   90.00
_cell.angle_gamma   90.00
#
_symmetry.space_group_name_H-M   'P 1'
#
loop_
_entity.id
_entity.type
_entity.pdbx_description
1 polymer ?
#
loop_
_entity_poly.entity_id
_entity_poly.type
_entity_poly.pdbx_seq_one_letter_code
_entity_poly.pdbx_strand_id
1 'polypeptide(L)'
;MKAARTQARSRASARTNAGARVAAGGLRLGRPLAEARRHPRIIPRAAGNPAGDPYGVLGVAPGADSEAINRAYKSKMSAASSDDEKKEIESAHTSIMMSSLTARLGGASSVAKEIRYADRTPIFLWRPRVHLCEQKDILINGGIWAFAIYWANKSTYSPWQPLMMGFAVLFIRMNYKLMPLMPRPATDDRKEIRQADTKRLGRAFGVVGGLFALFAGIISTLPSVLMALKITVPLWLLGSLYEFSVGVAGLLGSMIGASFLR
;
A
#
# COMPACT_ATOMS: atom_id res chain seq x y z
N MET A 1 -20.16 -39.77 32.60
CA MET A 1 -20.42 -39.28 33.98
C MET A 1 -19.27 -38.40 34.42
N LYS A 2 -19.56 -37.18 34.91
CA LYS A 2 -18.68 -36.16 35.55
C LYS A 2 -17.62 -35.52 34.63
N ALA A 3 -17.76 -34.32 34.06
CA ALA A 3 -18.21 -32.99 34.51
C ALA A 3 -17.28 -32.26 35.51
N ALA A 4 -16.73 -31.14 35.00
CA ALA A 4 -16.46 -29.84 35.63
C ALA A 4 -15.25 -29.63 36.56
N ARG A 5 -14.38 -28.68 36.17
CA ARG A 5 -14.10 -27.37 36.84
C ARG A 5 -12.81 -26.77 36.24
N THR A 6 -12.89 -25.78 35.35
CA THR A 6 -12.95 -24.33 35.63
C THR A 6 -11.83 -23.83 36.55
N GLN A 7 -10.85 -23.10 35.98
CA GLN A 7 -10.34 -21.88 36.61
C GLN A 7 -9.61 -20.98 35.59
N ALA A 8 -10.34 -19.97 35.14
CA ALA A 8 -9.79 -18.76 34.57
C ALA A 8 -9.06 -17.97 35.68
N ARG A 9 -7.87 -17.45 35.37
CA ARG A 9 -7.25 -16.37 36.15
C ARG A 9 -6.85 -15.26 35.19
N SER A 10 -7.69 -14.23 35.16
CA SER A 10 -7.30 -12.89 34.71
C SER A 10 -6.26 -12.35 35.67
N ARG A 11 -5.18 -11.77 35.13
CA ARG A 11 -4.34 -10.83 35.87
C ARG A 11 -4.24 -9.55 35.08
N ALA A 12 -4.56 -8.49 35.80
CA ALA A 12 -4.79 -7.15 35.34
C ALA A 12 -3.49 -6.44 34.94
N SER A 13 -3.65 -5.58 33.91
CA SER A 13 -3.18 -4.20 33.83
C SER A 13 -2.06 -3.78 34.79
N ALA A 14 -0.88 -3.51 34.22
CA ALA A 14 0.05 -2.53 34.75
C ALA A 14 0.61 -1.71 33.58
N ARG A 15 0.00 -0.54 33.36
CA ARG A 15 0.58 0.57 32.62
C ARG A 15 1.76 1.11 33.42
N THR A 16 2.95 1.13 32.82
CA THR A 16 4.05 1.98 33.29
C THR A 16 4.51 2.89 32.15
N ASN A 17 4.17 4.17 32.31
CA ASN A 17 4.71 5.27 31.52
C ASN A 17 6.14 5.57 31.99
N ALA A 18 7.11 5.47 31.08
CA ALA A 18 8.40 6.15 31.16
C ALA A 18 8.78 6.42 29.69
N GLY A 19 8.90 7.65 29.19
CA GLY A 19 9.50 8.81 29.84
C GLY A 19 10.99 8.90 29.51
N ALA A 20 11.36 8.77 28.23
CA ALA A 20 12.73 9.01 27.78
C ALA A 20 12.73 10.13 26.72
N ARG A 21 13.05 11.34 27.19
CA ARG A 21 13.44 12.47 26.35
C ARG A 21 14.83 12.18 25.81
N VAL A 22 15.00 12.18 24.49
CA VAL A 22 16.30 12.41 23.85
C VAL A 22 16.10 13.48 22.80
N ALA A 23 16.73 14.62 23.06
CA ALA A 23 16.88 15.72 22.13
C ALA A 23 17.81 15.28 20.99
N ALA A 24 17.44 15.57 19.75
CA ALA A 24 18.37 15.55 18.63
C ALA A 24 18.06 16.73 17.70
N GLY A 25 19.13 17.47 17.41
CA GLY A 25 19.16 18.77 16.77
C GLY A 25 18.44 18.86 15.43
N GLY A 26 17.88 20.05 15.19
CA GLY A 26 17.20 20.39 13.97
C GLY A 26 18.15 20.49 12.78
N LEU A 27 17.75 19.83 11.69
CA LEU A 27 18.10 20.21 10.33
C LEU A 27 16.83 20.79 9.70
N ARG A 28 16.72 22.12 9.75
CA ARG A 28 15.66 22.89 9.10
C ARG A 28 15.87 22.83 7.59
N LEU A 29 15.23 21.89 6.90
CA LEU A 29 14.97 22.03 5.47
C LEU A 29 13.57 22.63 5.28
N GLY A 30 13.54 23.96 5.18
CA GLY A 30 12.33 24.72 4.94
C GLY A 30 11.85 24.55 3.50
N ARG A 31 10.73 23.85 3.33
CA ARG A 31 9.70 24.19 2.34
C ARG A 31 8.36 23.75 2.93
N PRO A 32 7.38 24.65 3.10
CA PRO A 32 6.09 24.24 3.64
C PRO A 32 5.47 23.29 2.61
N LEU A 33 5.42 22.00 2.95
CA LEU A 33 4.62 21.03 2.24
C LEU A 33 3.20 21.58 2.25
N ALA A 34 2.71 21.88 1.05
CA ALA A 34 1.37 22.32 0.78
C ALA A 34 0.41 21.60 1.72
N GLU A 35 -0.26 22.42 2.53
CA GLU A 35 -1.48 22.14 3.27
C GLU A 35 -2.09 20.84 2.75
N ALA A 36 -1.84 19.72 3.43
CA ALA A 36 -2.64 18.53 3.23
C ALA A 36 -4.04 19.04 3.48
N ARG A 37 -4.80 19.23 2.40
CA ARG A 37 -6.15 19.76 2.39
C ARG A 37 -6.97 18.74 3.16
N ARG A 38 -6.88 18.82 4.50
CA ARG A 38 -7.79 18.21 5.42
C ARG A 38 -9.08 18.84 4.98
N HIS A 39 -9.88 18.09 4.23
CA HIS A 39 -11.28 18.39 4.15
C HIS A 39 -11.70 18.64 5.59
N PRO A 40 -12.19 19.86 5.91
CA PRO A 40 -12.64 20.12 7.26
C PRO A 40 -13.53 18.95 7.60
N ARG A 41 -13.27 18.28 8.74
CA ARG A 41 -14.28 17.42 9.32
C ARG A 41 -15.46 18.37 9.47
N ILE A 42 -16.41 18.26 8.55
CA ILE A 42 -17.72 18.85 8.72
C ILE A 42 -18.24 18.04 9.90
N ILE A 43 -18.03 18.57 11.09
CA ILE A 43 -18.75 18.16 12.27
C ILE A 43 -20.11 18.81 12.02
N PRO A 44 -21.11 18.06 11.54
CA PRO A 44 -22.44 18.62 11.43
C PRO A 44 -22.80 19.11 12.83
N ARG A 45 -23.06 20.41 12.94
CA ARG A 45 -23.73 20.95 14.12
C ARG A 45 -25.01 20.14 14.26
N ALA A 46 -25.16 19.43 15.38
CA ALA A 46 -26.34 18.62 15.64
C ALA A 46 -27.57 19.52 15.42
N ALA A 47 -28.31 19.25 14.33
CA ALA A 47 -29.70 19.65 14.26
C ALA A 47 -30.34 19.03 15.49
N GLY A 48 -31.08 19.84 16.25
CA GLY A 48 -31.60 19.51 17.58
C GLY A 48 -32.07 18.06 17.63
N ASN A 49 -31.66 17.36 18.69
CA ASN A 49 -32.07 15.99 18.92
C ASN A 49 -33.61 15.97 18.86
N PRO A 50 -34.25 15.29 17.91
CA PRO A 50 -35.70 15.21 17.89
C PRO A 50 -36.14 14.61 19.24
N ALA A 51 -37.28 15.05 19.76
CA ALA A 51 -37.78 14.65 21.08
C ALA A 51 -38.12 13.13 21.21
N GLY A 52 -37.72 12.30 20.24
CA GLY A 52 -37.92 10.86 20.18
C GLY A 52 -37.08 10.18 19.10
N ASP A 53 -37.33 8.88 18.87
CA ASP A 53 -36.67 8.10 17.81
C ASP A 53 -37.04 8.66 16.42
N PRO A 54 -36.09 9.16 15.62
CA PRO A 54 -36.38 9.78 14.32
C PRO A 54 -37.06 8.82 13.34
N TYR A 55 -36.83 7.52 13.46
CA TYR A 55 -37.51 6.49 12.68
C TYR A 55 -38.99 6.36 13.07
N GLY A 56 -39.32 6.54 14.34
CA GLY A 56 -40.69 6.55 14.86
C GLY A 56 -41.50 7.76 14.39
N VAL A 57 -40.89 8.95 14.32
CA VAL A 57 -41.55 10.18 13.84
C VAL A 57 -41.97 10.06 12.37
N LEU A 58 -41.11 9.45 11.54
CA LEU A 58 -41.41 9.19 10.12
C LEU A 58 -42.27 7.93 9.91
N GLY A 59 -42.39 7.06 10.92
CA GLY A 59 -43.12 5.79 10.83
C GLY A 59 -42.44 4.76 9.94
N VAL A 60 -41.10 4.77 9.89
CA VAL A 60 -40.28 3.94 9.00
C VAL A 60 -39.41 2.99 9.83
N ALA A 61 -39.23 1.76 9.38
CA ALA A 61 -38.38 0.79 10.09
C ALA A 61 -36.88 1.22 10.08
N PRO A 62 -36.12 0.94 11.17
CA PRO A 62 -34.67 1.14 11.19
C PRO A 62 -34.00 0.27 10.11
N GLY A 63 -33.42 0.89 9.08
CA GLY A 63 -32.79 0.20 7.95
C GLY A 63 -33.61 0.16 6.66
N ALA A 64 -34.73 0.88 6.58
CA ALA A 64 -35.46 1.04 5.33
C ALA A 64 -34.65 1.77 4.24
N ASP A 65 -34.96 1.48 2.99
CA ASP A 65 -34.33 2.11 1.83
C ASP A 65 -34.58 3.62 1.76
N SER A 66 -33.63 4.34 1.15
CA SER A 66 -33.66 5.80 0.96
C SER A 66 -34.96 6.27 0.28
N GLU A 67 -35.51 5.47 -0.63
CA GLU A 67 -36.77 5.79 -1.32
C GLU A 67 -37.99 5.71 -0.37
N ALA A 68 -38.02 4.72 0.52
CA ALA A 68 -39.08 4.57 1.51
C ALA A 68 -39.08 5.72 2.53
N ILE A 69 -37.88 6.14 2.97
CA ILE A 69 -37.70 7.28 3.89
C ILE A 69 -38.20 8.58 3.23
N ASN A 70 -37.86 8.83 1.96
CA ASN A 70 -38.29 10.03 1.24
C ASN A 70 -39.80 10.04 0.94
N ARG A 71 -40.41 8.87 0.70
CA ARG A 71 -41.85 8.75 0.52
C ARG A 71 -42.61 9.05 1.81
N ALA A 72 -42.15 8.51 2.94
CA ALA A 72 -42.74 8.77 4.25
C ALA A 72 -42.62 10.25 4.64
N TYR A 73 -41.46 10.86 4.41
CA TYR A 73 -41.24 12.29 4.61
C TYR A 73 -42.24 13.14 3.83
N LYS A 74 -42.37 12.94 2.51
CA LYS A 74 -43.30 13.71 1.67
C LYS A 74 -44.75 13.56 2.12
N SER A 75 -45.17 12.34 2.47
CA SER A 75 -46.53 12.06 2.94
C SER A 75 -46.85 12.71 4.30
N LYS A 76 -45.88 12.73 5.23
CA LYS A 76 -46.04 13.34 6.55
C LYS A 76 -45.99 14.86 6.47
N MET A 77 -45.14 15.39 5.60
CA MET A 77 -45.02 16.82 5.36
C MET A 77 -46.29 17.44 4.75
N SER A 78 -46.98 16.71 3.87
CA SER A 78 -48.27 17.14 3.32
C SER A 78 -49.43 17.05 4.30
N ALA A 79 -49.32 16.24 5.35
CA ALA A 79 -50.36 16.03 6.36
C ALA A 79 -50.20 16.94 7.59
N ALA A 80 -49.02 17.51 7.79
CA ALA A 80 -48.73 18.39 8.93
C ALA A 80 -49.41 19.76 8.77
N SER A 81 -50.24 20.11 9.73
CA SER A 81 -50.99 21.38 9.72
C SER A 81 -50.34 22.46 10.59
N SER A 82 -49.60 22.04 11.62
CA SER A 82 -48.84 22.94 12.51
C SER A 82 -47.41 23.14 12.01
N ASP A 83 -46.88 24.35 12.17
CA ASP A 83 -45.48 24.64 11.84
C ASP A 83 -44.48 23.97 12.78
N ASP A 84 -44.89 23.57 13.98
CA ASP A 84 -44.01 22.85 14.91
C ASP A 84 -43.87 21.37 14.54
N GLU A 85 -44.95 20.74 14.04
CA GLU A 85 -44.91 19.37 13.51
C GLU A 85 -44.02 19.27 12.27
N LYS A 86 -44.04 20.29 11.40
CA LYS A 86 -43.17 20.33 10.21
C LYS A 86 -41.70 20.36 10.60
N LYS A 87 -41.33 21.16 11.60
CA LYS A 87 -39.94 21.24 12.11
C LYS A 87 -39.49 19.90 12.69
N GLU A 88 -40.36 19.19 13.40
CA GLU A 88 -40.04 17.86 13.93
C GLU A 88 -39.78 16.85 12.81
N ILE A 89 -40.64 16.82 11.78
CA ILE A 89 -40.48 15.93 10.62
C ILE A 89 -39.20 16.25 9.84
N GLU A 90 -38.88 17.52 9.62
CA GLU A 90 -37.64 17.96 8.98
C GLU A 90 -36.40 17.57 9.80
N SER A 91 -36.45 17.74 11.12
CA SER A 91 -35.35 17.37 12.02
C SER A 91 -35.10 15.86 12.04
N ALA A 92 -36.16 15.05 12.03
CA ALA A 92 -36.08 13.59 11.99
C ALA A 92 -35.50 13.09 10.66
N HIS A 93 -35.95 13.65 9.53
CA HIS A 93 -35.42 13.31 8.21
C HIS A 93 -33.94 13.68 8.09
N THR A 94 -33.56 14.87 8.53
CA THR A 94 -32.17 15.33 8.55
C THR A 94 -31.29 14.42 9.41
N SER A 95 -31.77 14.02 10.60
CA SER A 95 -31.06 13.12 11.50
C SER A 95 -30.78 11.74 10.87
N ILE A 96 -31.79 11.14 10.22
CA ILE A 96 -31.64 9.85 9.52
C ILE A 96 -30.64 9.97 8.38
N MET A 97 -30.75 11.00 7.55
CA MET A 97 -29.83 11.23 6.43
C MET A 97 -28.39 11.41 6.93
N MET A 98 -28.18 12.20 7.99
CA MET A 98 -26.86 12.43 8.59
C MET A 98 -26.28 11.19 9.26
N SER A 99 -27.12 10.35 9.88
CA SER A 99 -26.67 9.07 10.45
C SER A 99 -26.20 8.11 9.36
N SER A 100 -26.91 8.05 8.23
CA SER A 100 -26.52 7.23 7.08
C SER A 100 -25.21 7.71 6.45
N LEU A 101 -25.01 9.03 6.35
CA LEU A 101 -23.79 9.64 5.82
C LEU A 101 -22.61 9.39 6.76
N THR A 102 -22.84 9.48 8.07
CA THR A 102 -21.83 9.20 9.10
C THR A 102 -21.46 7.72 9.13
N ALA A 103 -22.41 6.81 8.96
CA ALA A 103 -22.16 5.37 8.83
C ALA A 103 -21.34 5.05 7.57
N ARG A 104 -21.60 5.76 6.45
CA ARG A 104 -20.79 5.67 5.22
C ARG A 104 -19.36 6.17 5.44
N LEU A 105 -19.18 7.32 6.10
CA LEU A 105 -17.88 7.88 6.45
C LEU A 105 -17.11 7.03 7.48
N GLY A 106 -17.81 6.41 8.42
CA GLY A 106 -17.27 5.53 9.46
C GLY A 106 -16.91 4.12 8.96
N GLY A 107 -17.24 3.78 7.72
CA GLY A 107 -16.84 2.52 7.09
C GLY A 107 -17.78 1.34 7.34
N ALA A 108 -18.99 1.57 7.83
CA ALA A 108 -20.01 0.55 8.11
C ALA A 108 -20.85 0.16 6.87
N SER A 109 -20.46 0.57 5.66
CA SER A 109 -21.17 0.23 4.43
C SER A 109 -20.86 -1.20 3.96
N SER A 110 -21.86 -1.93 3.47
CA SER A 110 -21.75 -3.29 2.91
C SER A 110 -20.96 -3.38 1.58
N VAL A 111 -20.23 -2.33 1.20
CA VAL A 111 -19.52 -2.25 -0.07
C VAL A 111 -18.18 -2.99 0.01
N ALA A 112 -17.82 -3.71 -1.05
CA ALA A 112 -16.53 -4.40 -1.18
C ALA A 112 -15.35 -3.45 -0.88
N LYS A 113 -14.37 -3.97 -0.14
CA LYS A 113 -13.21 -3.22 0.38
C LYS A 113 -12.45 -2.46 -0.72
N GLU A 114 -12.40 -3.02 -1.92
CA GLU A 114 -11.67 -2.48 -3.08
C GLU A 114 -12.37 -1.24 -3.65
N ILE A 115 -13.70 -1.24 -3.68
CA ILE A 115 -14.51 -0.09 -4.08
C ILE A 115 -14.52 0.96 -2.97
N ARG A 116 -14.59 0.53 -1.70
CA ARG A 116 -14.62 1.41 -0.53
C ARG A 116 -13.36 2.28 -0.40
N TYR A 117 -12.21 1.79 -0.85
CA TYR A 117 -10.94 2.51 -0.75
C TYR A 117 -10.38 2.96 -2.09
N ALA A 118 -11.14 2.89 -3.17
CA ALA A 118 -10.73 3.36 -4.49
C ALA A 118 -10.31 4.85 -4.48
N ASP A 119 -10.98 5.66 -3.65
CA ASP A 119 -10.72 7.10 -3.54
C ASP A 119 -9.69 7.47 -2.46
N ARG A 120 -9.15 6.49 -1.73
CA ARG A 120 -8.05 6.78 -0.79
C ARG A 120 -6.79 7.04 -1.60
N THR A 121 -6.50 8.33 -1.81
CA THR A 121 -5.24 8.78 -2.36
C THR A 121 -4.08 8.22 -1.52
N PRO A 122 -3.02 7.71 -2.17
CA PRO A 122 -1.88 7.19 -1.44
C PRO A 122 -1.25 8.30 -0.60
N ILE A 123 -0.92 7.98 0.65
CA ILE A 123 -0.29 8.90 1.63
C ILE A 123 1.00 9.52 1.07
N PHE A 124 1.66 8.83 0.14
CA PHE A 124 2.85 9.31 -0.56
C PHE A 124 2.56 9.49 -2.05
N LEU A 125 2.78 10.70 -2.55
CA LEU A 125 2.61 11.07 -3.97
C LEU A 125 3.48 10.24 -4.93
N TRP A 126 4.59 9.67 -4.45
CA TRP A 126 5.57 8.93 -5.26
C TRP A 126 5.70 7.44 -4.90
N ARG A 127 4.72 6.82 -4.22
CA ARG A 127 4.89 5.40 -3.86
C ARG A 127 4.94 4.51 -5.12
N PRO A 128 5.95 3.63 -5.30
CA PRO A 128 5.92 2.62 -6.34
C PRO A 128 4.63 1.79 -6.23
N ARG A 129 3.86 1.70 -7.32
CA ARG A 129 2.66 0.86 -7.34
C ARG A 129 3.11 -0.58 -7.52
N VAL A 130 2.93 -1.38 -6.48
CA VAL A 130 3.14 -2.83 -6.57
C VAL A 130 2.19 -3.37 -7.61
N HIS A 131 2.73 -4.05 -8.61
CA HIS A 131 1.94 -4.81 -9.55
C HIS A 131 2.53 -6.20 -9.65
N LEU A 132 1.84 -7.13 -9.03
CA LEU A 132 2.17 -8.54 -9.04
C LEU A 132 2.14 -9.02 -10.49
N CYS A 133 3.24 -9.60 -10.98
CA CYS A 133 3.20 -10.37 -12.22
C CYS A 133 2.26 -11.58 -12.07
N GLU A 134 1.84 -12.14 -13.20
CA GLU A 134 1.22 -13.46 -13.21
C GLU A 134 2.13 -14.47 -12.49
N GLN A 135 1.56 -15.41 -11.74
CA GLN A 135 2.33 -16.39 -10.97
C GLN A 135 3.34 -17.15 -11.84
N LYS A 136 2.99 -17.43 -13.10
CA LYS A 136 3.87 -18.06 -14.08
C LYS A 136 5.14 -17.25 -14.35
N ASP A 137 5.01 -15.93 -14.50
CA ASP A 137 6.16 -15.06 -14.75
C ASP A 137 7.09 -14.97 -13.54
N ILE A 138 6.52 -14.99 -12.32
CA ILE A 138 7.30 -15.02 -11.08
C ILE A 138 8.09 -16.33 -10.99
N LEU A 139 7.47 -17.46 -11.33
CA LEU A 139 8.14 -18.77 -11.36
C LEU A 139 9.26 -18.81 -12.41
N ILE A 140 9.03 -18.25 -13.60
CA ILE A 140 10.06 -18.17 -14.65
C ILE A 140 11.23 -17.30 -14.19
N ASN A 141 10.95 -16.12 -13.63
CA ASN A 141 11.99 -15.23 -13.09
C ASN A 141 12.77 -15.89 -11.96
N GLY A 142 12.09 -16.60 -11.06
CA GLY A 142 12.70 -17.38 -9.98
C GLY A 142 13.55 -18.54 -10.51
N GLY A 143 13.09 -19.21 -11.56
CA GLY A 143 13.85 -20.26 -12.24
C GLY A 143 15.14 -19.74 -12.88
N ILE A 144 15.09 -18.58 -13.56
CA ILE A 144 16.26 -17.90 -14.12
C ILE A 144 17.25 -17.53 -13.01
N TRP A 145 16.75 -16.99 -11.90
CA TRP A 145 17.56 -16.65 -10.73
C TRP A 145 18.25 -17.89 -10.15
N ALA A 146 17.50 -18.97 -9.90
CA ALA A 146 18.05 -20.21 -9.36
C ALA A 146 19.07 -20.86 -10.30
N PHE A 147 18.79 -20.86 -11.61
CA PHE A 147 19.70 -21.38 -12.63
C PHE A 147 21.02 -20.58 -12.68
N ALA A 148 20.93 -19.25 -12.66
CA ALA A 148 22.12 -18.40 -12.67
C ALA A 148 23.00 -18.64 -11.43
N ILE A 149 22.40 -18.85 -10.25
CA ILE A 149 23.13 -19.18 -9.02
C ILE A 149 23.77 -20.56 -9.12
N TYR A 150 23.03 -21.56 -9.59
CA TYR A 150 23.55 -22.90 -9.78
C TYR A 150 24.76 -22.90 -10.73
N TRP A 151 24.65 -22.19 -11.85
CA TRP A 151 25.73 -22.05 -12.82
C TRP A 151 26.91 -21.26 -12.24
N ALA A 152 26.67 -20.20 -11.48
CA ALA A 152 27.72 -19.44 -10.78
C ALA A 152 28.51 -20.30 -9.80
N ASN A 153 27.85 -21.21 -9.08
CA ASN A 153 28.51 -22.11 -8.13
C ASN A 153 29.34 -23.22 -8.82
N LYS A 154 29.03 -23.56 -10.07
CA LYS A 154 29.75 -24.57 -10.87
C LYS A 154 30.79 -23.98 -11.82
N SER A 155 30.86 -22.66 -11.95
CA SER A 155 31.79 -21.98 -12.86
C SER A 155 33.21 -22.02 -12.32
N THR A 156 34.13 -22.62 -13.10
CA THR A 156 35.57 -22.69 -12.75
C THR A 156 36.28 -21.35 -12.88
N TYR A 157 35.83 -20.49 -13.80
CA TYR A 157 36.57 -19.26 -14.16
C TYR A 157 36.12 -18.04 -13.37
N SER A 158 34.80 -17.79 -13.34
CA SER A 158 34.26 -16.66 -12.59
C SER A 158 32.77 -16.86 -12.29
N PRO A 159 32.33 -16.65 -11.04
CA PRO A 159 30.92 -16.65 -10.69
C PRO A 159 30.17 -15.44 -11.27
N TRP A 160 30.86 -14.38 -11.71
CA TRP A 160 30.24 -13.14 -12.19
C TRP A 160 29.55 -13.28 -13.54
N GLN A 161 30.11 -14.08 -14.45
CA GLN A 161 29.57 -14.25 -15.79
C GLN A 161 28.11 -14.77 -15.79
N PRO A 162 27.79 -15.88 -15.10
CA PRO A 162 26.40 -16.35 -15.01
C PRO A 162 25.47 -15.39 -14.28
N LEU A 163 25.96 -14.66 -13.26
CA LEU A 163 25.17 -13.66 -12.54
C LEU A 163 24.83 -12.46 -13.43
N MET A 164 25.78 -11.97 -14.22
CA MET A 164 25.54 -10.88 -15.20
C MET A 164 24.61 -11.32 -16.32
N MET A 165 24.69 -12.58 -16.77
CA MET A 165 23.74 -13.13 -17.73
C MET A 165 22.33 -13.22 -17.15
N GLY A 166 22.19 -13.68 -15.91
CA GLY A 166 20.91 -13.66 -15.19
C GLY A 166 20.33 -12.26 -15.07
N PHE A 167 21.17 -11.27 -14.75
CA PHE A 167 20.77 -9.86 -14.70
C PHE A 167 20.27 -9.36 -16.06
N ALA A 168 21.00 -9.63 -17.14
CA ALA A 168 20.62 -9.22 -18.49
C ALA A 168 19.27 -9.83 -18.92
N VAL A 169 19.04 -11.11 -18.63
CA VAL A 169 17.77 -11.78 -18.94
C VAL A 169 16.61 -11.18 -18.14
N LEU A 170 16.79 -10.93 -16.84
CA LEU A 170 15.77 -10.28 -16.00
C LEU A 170 15.48 -8.85 -16.46
N PHE A 171 16.50 -8.12 -16.91
CA PHE A 171 16.37 -6.80 -17.51
C PHE A 171 15.54 -6.82 -18.80
N ILE A 172 15.81 -7.76 -19.71
CA ILE A 172 15.04 -7.94 -20.94
C ILE A 172 13.59 -8.29 -20.62
N ARG A 173 13.35 -9.24 -19.70
CA ARG A 173 12.00 -9.60 -19.26
C ARG A 173 11.26 -8.42 -18.65
N MET A 174 11.93 -7.58 -17.87
CA MET A 174 11.36 -6.33 -17.38
C MET A 174 10.99 -5.37 -18.52
N ASN A 175 11.84 -5.25 -19.55
CA ASN A 175 11.52 -4.42 -20.72
C ASN A 175 10.24 -4.89 -21.44
N TYR A 176 10.09 -6.20 -21.65
CA TYR A 176 8.88 -6.79 -22.22
C TYR A 176 7.66 -6.58 -21.33
N LYS A 177 7.81 -6.71 -20.01
CA LYS A 177 6.75 -6.43 -19.03
C LYS A 177 6.28 -4.96 -19.10
N LEU A 178 7.17 -4.03 -19.43
CA LEU A 178 6.85 -2.61 -19.57
C LEU A 178 6.25 -2.24 -20.94
N MET A 179 6.34 -3.10 -21.97
CA MET A 179 5.83 -2.79 -23.31
C MET A 179 4.33 -2.45 -23.34
N PRO A 180 3.43 -3.21 -22.67
CA PRO A 180 2.00 -2.87 -22.65
C PRO A 180 1.69 -1.57 -21.90
N LEU A 181 2.56 -1.17 -20.95
CA LEU A 181 2.38 0.02 -20.12
C LEU A 181 2.86 1.30 -20.82
N MET A 182 3.84 1.16 -21.71
CA MET A 182 4.42 2.25 -22.49
C MET A 182 4.38 1.85 -23.97
N PRO A 183 3.17 1.87 -24.57
CA PRO A 183 3.02 1.52 -25.98
C PRO A 183 3.85 2.47 -26.83
N ARG A 184 4.35 1.93 -27.95
CA ARG A 184 5.01 2.75 -28.97
C ARG A 184 3.99 3.77 -29.50
N PRO A 185 4.36 5.04 -29.68
CA PRO A 185 3.48 6.02 -30.31
C PRO A 185 3.10 5.55 -31.71
N ALA A 186 1.84 5.80 -32.13
CA ALA A 186 1.33 5.43 -33.45
C ALA A 186 1.79 6.41 -34.56
N THR A 187 2.94 7.04 -34.37
CA THR A 187 3.57 7.96 -35.33
C THR A 187 4.64 7.21 -36.11
N ASP A 188 4.81 7.54 -37.40
CA ASP A 188 5.83 6.94 -38.26
C ASP A 188 7.22 7.60 -38.07
N ASP A 189 7.28 8.60 -37.19
CA ASP A 189 8.50 9.33 -36.88
C ASP A 189 9.48 8.47 -36.08
N ARG A 190 10.52 7.97 -36.77
CA ARG A 190 11.60 7.16 -36.19
C ARG A 190 12.23 7.77 -34.93
N LYS A 191 12.29 9.11 -34.84
CA LYS A 191 12.86 9.82 -33.68
C LYS A 191 11.97 9.67 -32.44
N GLU A 192 10.66 9.81 -32.58
CA GLU A 192 9.70 9.69 -31.48
C GLU A 192 9.63 8.25 -30.97
N ILE A 193 9.60 7.30 -31.91
CA ILE A 193 9.68 5.86 -31.64
C ILE A 193 10.92 5.54 -30.78
N ARG A 194 12.10 6.02 -31.20
CA ARG A 194 13.36 5.77 -30.48
C ARG A 194 13.37 6.40 -29.09
N GLN A 195 12.78 7.58 -28.92
CA GLN A 195 12.69 8.23 -27.61
C GLN A 195 11.78 7.44 -26.66
N ALA A 196 10.64 6.95 -27.13
CA ALA A 196 9.74 6.10 -26.35
C ALA A 196 10.42 4.78 -25.92
N ASP A 197 11.09 4.10 -26.85
CA ASP A 197 11.82 2.85 -26.57
C ASP A 197 12.99 3.08 -25.59
N THR A 198 13.74 4.18 -25.75
CA THR A 198 14.85 4.54 -24.84
C THR A 198 14.33 4.85 -23.44
N LYS A 199 13.19 5.54 -23.32
CA LYS A 199 12.55 5.83 -22.02
C LYS A 199 12.07 4.56 -21.33
N ARG A 200 11.51 3.61 -22.08
CA ARG A 200 11.13 2.28 -21.57
C ARG A 200 12.35 1.51 -21.09
N LEU A 201 13.41 1.49 -21.90
CA LEU A 201 14.67 0.81 -21.58
C LEU A 201 15.33 1.40 -20.32
N GLY A 202 15.40 2.73 -20.23
CA GLY A 202 15.94 3.43 -19.07
C GLY A 202 15.14 3.16 -17.79
N ARG A 203 13.81 3.05 -17.88
CA ARG A 203 12.97 2.68 -16.72
C ARG A 203 13.18 1.23 -16.29
N ALA A 204 13.22 0.29 -17.24
CA ALA A 204 13.52 -1.11 -16.95
C ALA A 204 14.90 -1.26 -16.29
N PHE A 205 15.90 -0.51 -16.78
CA PHE A 205 17.25 -0.53 -16.22
C PHE A 205 17.29 0.12 -14.84
N GLY A 206 16.58 1.25 -14.66
CA GLY A 206 16.47 1.92 -13.37
C GLY A 206 15.86 1.04 -12.29
N VAL A 207 14.83 0.24 -12.61
CA VAL A 207 14.22 -0.68 -11.63
C VAL A 207 15.12 -1.89 -11.36
N VAL A 208 15.54 -2.60 -12.39
CA VAL A 208 16.29 -3.87 -12.23
C VAL A 208 17.73 -3.60 -11.77
N GLY A 209 18.40 -2.63 -12.38
CA GLY A 209 19.74 -2.17 -12.02
C GLY A 209 19.78 -1.39 -10.72
N GLY A 210 18.77 -0.57 -10.43
CA GLY A 210 18.67 0.14 -9.15
C GLY A 210 18.49 -0.83 -7.98
N LEU A 211 17.64 -1.85 -8.12
CA LEU A 211 17.50 -2.88 -7.08
C LEU A 211 18.70 -3.82 -7.00
N PHE A 212 19.36 -4.11 -8.12
CA PHE A 212 20.63 -4.82 -8.12
C PHE A 212 21.66 -4.08 -7.26
N ALA A 213 21.85 -2.79 -7.54
CA ALA A 213 22.79 -1.94 -6.83
C ALA A 213 22.41 -1.77 -5.35
N LEU A 214 21.12 -1.66 -5.03
CA LEU A 214 20.65 -1.54 -3.65
C LEU A 214 20.99 -2.81 -2.86
N PHE A 215 20.59 -3.99 -3.33
CA PHE A 215 20.84 -5.24 -2.62
C PHE A 215 22.32 -5.59 -2.56
N ALA A 216 23.05 -5.39 -3.65
CA ALA A 216 24.50 -5.54 -3.67
C ALA A 216 25.17 -4.57 -2.69
N GLY A 217 24.72 -3.31 -2.63
CA GLY A 217 25.23 -2.28 -1.73
C GLY A 217 24.99 -2.57 -0.25
N ILE A 218 23.84 -3.14 0.09
CA ILE A 218 23.55 -3.58 1.47
C ILE A 218 24.51 -4.69 1.89
N ILE A 219 24.72 -5.70 1.04
CA ILE A 219 25.66 -6.79 1.37
C ILE A 219 27.10 -6.29 1.35
N SER A 220 27.45 -5.34 0.49
CA SER A 220 28.82 -4.82 0.43
C SER A 220 29.21 -3.98 1.65
N THR A 221 28.24 -3.34 2.30
CA THR A 221 28.48 -2.57 3.54
C THR A 221 28.49 -3.46 4.79
N LEU A 222 27.99 -4.69 4.69
CA LEU A 222 27.82 -5.60 5.81
C LEU A 222 29.16 -5.96 6.53
N PRO A 223 30.27 -6.27 5.84
CA PRO A 223 31.55 -6.54 6.52
C PRO A 223 32.02 -5.36 7.37
N SER A 224 31.90 -4.13 6.84
CA SER A 224 32.31 -2.91 7.55
C SER A 224 31.47 -2.67 8.79
N VAL A 225 30.16 -2.93 8.72
CA VAL A 225 29.25 -2.83 9.86
C VAL A 225 29.57 -3.89 10.92
N LEU A 226 29.83 -5.13 10.51
CA LEU A 226 30.19 -6.21 11.44
C LEU A 226 31.52 -5.95 12.15
N MET A 227 32.52 -5.44 11.43
CA MET A 227 33.80 -5.03 12.01
C MET A 227 33.63 -3.85 12.98
N ALA A 228 32.80 -2.86 12.66
CA ALA A 228 32.49 -1.76 13.58
C ALA A 228 31.80 -2.23 14.86
N LEU A 229 30.97 -3.28 14.77
CA LEU A 229 30.28 -3.90 15.90
C LEU A 229 31.15 -4.91 16.68
N LYS A 230 32.42 -5.11 16.28
CA LYS A 230 33.34 -6.12 16.85
C LYS A 230 32.78 -7.54 16.83
N ILE A 231 31.95 -7.85 15.84
CA ILE A 231 31.40 -9.19 15.62
C ILE A 231 32.33 -9.93 14.66
N THR A 232 32.59 -11.22 14.91
CA THR A 232 33.38 -12.06 14.01
C THR A 232 32.72 -12.15 12.64
N VAL A 233 33.45 -11.74 11.60
CA VAL A 233 32.95 -11.78 10.22
C VAL A 233 32.92 -13.23 9.76
N PRO A 234 31.78 -13.76 9.29
CA PRO A 234 31.70 -15.14 8.82
C PRO A 234 32.43 -15.29 7.49
N LEU A 235 32.96 -16.48 7.23
CA LEU A 235 33.84 -16.79 6.08
C LEU A 235 33.24 -16.46 4.71
N TRP A 236 31.91 -16.53 4.57
CA TRP A 236 31.22 -16.23 3.31
C TRP A 236 31.18 -14.72 2.96
N LEU A 237 31.55 -13.84 3.90
CA LEU A 237 31.72 -12.40 3.70
C LEU A 237 33.17 -12.00 3.43
N LEU A 238 34.04 -12.96 3.14
CA LEU A 238 35.46 -12.75 2.87
C LEU A 238 35.88 -13.34 1.52
N GLY A 239 36.89 -12.76 0.90
CA GLY A 239 37.54 -13.30 -0.32
C GLY A 239 36.59 -13.47 -1.52
N SER A 240 36.71 -14.59 -2.23
CA SER A 240 35.91 -14.88 -3.43
C SER A 240 34.44 -15.22 -3.11
N LEU A 241 34.14 -15.70 -1.90
CA LEU A 241 32.78 -15.98 -1.44
C LEU A 241 31.97 -14.69 -1.23
N TYR A 242 32.66 -13.62 -0.83
CA TYR A 242 32.04 -12.30 -0.71
C TYR A 242 31.51 -11.82 -2.06
N GLU A 243 32.31 -11.90 -3.12
CA GLU A 243 31.89 -11.49 -4.47
C GLU A 243 30.69 -12.29 -4.97
N PHE A 244 30.70 -13.60 -4.73
CA PHE A 244 29.55 -14.46 -5.02
C PHE A 244 28.30 -14.01 -4.24
N SER A 245 28.42 -13.76 -2.93
CA SER A 245 27.29 -13.33 -2.10
C SER A 245 26.69 -11.98 -2.52
N VAL A 246 27.53 -11.02 -2.90
CA VAL A 246 27.11 -9.70 -3.41
C VAL A 246 26.37 -9.84 -4.73
N GLY A 247 26.90 -10.65 -5.65
CA GLY A 247 26.26 -10.89 -6.94
C GLY A 247 24.93 -11.64 -6.82
N VAL A 248 24.83 -12.63 -5.93
CA VAL A 248 23.58 -13.36 -5.62
C VAL A 248 22.52 -12.41 -5.04
N ALA A 249 22.92 -11.55 -4.10
CA ALA A 249 22.02 -10.58 -3.49
C ALA A 249 21.55 -9.53 -4.50
N GLY A 250 22.45 -9.00 -5.32
CA GLY A 250 22.10 -8.10 -6.42
C GLY A 250 21.10 -8.75 -7.37
N LEU A 251 21.35 -10.00 -7.78
CA LEU A 251 20.45 -10.72 -8.68
C LEU A 251 19.08 -10.98 -8.05
N LEU A 252 19.01 -11.22 -6.74
CA LEU A 252 17.74 -11.30 -6.01
C LEU A 252 16.98 -9.96 -6.08
N GLY A 253 17.67 -8.83 -5.90
CA GLY A 253 17.11 -7.50 -6.10
C GLY A 253 16.52 -7.32 -7.51
N SER A 254 17.26 -7.74 -8.54
CA SER A 254 16.78 -7.74 -9.92
C SER A 254 15.56 -8.62 -10.16
N MET A 255 15.53 -9.81 -9.55
CA MET A 255 14.38 -10.73 -9.63
C MET A 255 13.14 -10.11 -8.99
N ILE A 256 13.29 -9.45 -7.84
CA ILE A 256 12.22 -8.73 -7.16
C ILE A 256 11.71 -7.58 -8.05
N GLY A 257 12.63 -6.83 -8.65
CA GLY A 257 12.32 -5.78 -9.61
C GLY A 257 11.45 -6.28 -10.75
N ALA A 258 11.93 -7.27 -11.49
CA ALA A 258 11.23 -7.86 -12.63
C ALA A 258 9.87 -8.47 -12.25
N SER A 259 9.73 -8.99 -11.03
CA SER A 259 8.54 -9.74 -10.60
C SER A 259 7.45 -8.85 -9.98
N PHE A 260 7.81 -7.86 -9.17
CA PHE A 260 6.83 -7.18 -8.29
C PHE A 260 6.65 -5.68 -8.55
N LEU A 261 7.55 -5.05 -9.32
CA LEU A 261 7.53 -3.61 -9.56
C LEU A 261 7.15 -3.26 -10.99
N ARG A 262 6.69 -2.02 -11.16
CA ARG A 262 6.33 -1.35 -12.41
C ARG A 262 6.94 0.04 -12.44
#